data_AF-A0AAD5BXS1-F1
#
_entry.id   AF-A0AAD5BXS1-F1
#
_cell.length_a   1.000
_cell.length_b   1.000
_cell.length_c   1.000
_cell.angle_alpha   90.00
_cell.angle_beta   90.00
_cell.angle_gamma   90.00
#
_symmetry.space_group_name_H-M   'P 1'
#
loop_
_entity.id
_entity.type
_entity.pdbx_description
1 polymer ?
#
loop_
_entity_poly.entity_id
_entity_poly.type
_entity_poly.pdbx_seq_one_letter_code
_entity_poly.pdbx_strand_id
1 'polypeptide(L)'
;MLASRYAVRIPWLKQLLAHVDLDTRECAARLLGIASCGLPISAASDLIQEIISSIKGSGKSRFEIQHGMICALGYVTANCLLRTPTITDSLFQNTLKCLVDVVNSETATLASVAMQSLGHFGLCSPLPKLDHDSGTDDVLTLLREKLSKILSGDDIKATQRRHAENAGIQTEKLESLRISIAKGSPLWETLNMCIEVVDDQSLEHLIPRLSQLVRSGVGLNTRVGVASFISLLVQKVGDSIKPFTGTLLRLLFVVVKEERSAASKRSFANACAFLIKYAAPSQVHNLIEQTVALHTGDRNSQIACAFLLKSYASTSSDILTGYYATVVPVIFLSRFEDDKNVSRLYEDLWEENMTSERLTLQLYIGEIVTLITEGIASSSWASKRK
;
A
#
# COMPACT_ATOMS: atom_id res chain seq x y z
N MET A 1 -21.61 19.48 1.25
CA MET A 1 -21.81 20.47 0.16
C MET A 1 -21.24 20.03 -1.19
N LEU A 2 -20.15 19.24 -1.25
CA LEU A 2 -19.58 18.81 -2.53
C LEU A 2 -20.43 17.71 -3.22
N ALA A 3 -20.82 16.67 -2.47
CA ALA A 3 -21.63 15.56 -2.98
C ALA A 3 -22.97 16.01 -3.61
N SER A 4 -23.66 17.00 -3.02
CA SER A 4 -24.93 17.53 -3.54
C SER A 4 -24.77 18.29 -4.87
N ARG A 5 -23.61 18.91 -5.13
CA ARG A 5 -23.30 19.55 -6.42
C ARG A 5 -23.05 18.52 -7.52
N TYR A 6 -22.48 17.37 -7.17
CA TYR A 6 -22.19 16.28 -8.11
C TYR A 6 -23.36 15.31 -8.30
N ALA A 7 -24.39 15.33 -7.44
CA ALA A 7 -25.61 14.53 -7.62
C ALA A 7 -26.27 14.76 -8.99
N VAL A 8 -26.25 16.00 -9.51
CA VAL A 8 -26.78 16.35 -10.84
C VAL A 8 -25.96 15.72 -11.99
N ARG A 9 -24.71 15.32 -11.73
CA ARG A 9 -23.80 14.71 -12.71
C ARG A 9 -23.84 13.19 -12.70
N ILE A 10 -24.69 12.56 -11.89
CA ILE A 10 -24.85 11.10 -11.85
C ILE A 10 -25.13 10.47 -13.23
N PRO A 11 -26.04 11.01 -14.07
CA PRO A 11 -26.28 10.46 -15.40
C PRO A 11 -25.03 10.48 -16.28
N TRP A 12 -24.19 11.51 -16.15
CA TRP A 12 -22.94 11.64 -16.89
C TRP A 12 -21.87 10.66 -16.36
N LEU A 13 -21.72 10.53 -15.05
CA LEU A 13 -20.81 9.55 -14.45
C LEU A 13 -21.14 8.12 -14.85
N LYS A 14 -22.44 7.79 -14.97
CA LYS A 14 -22.90 6.47 -15.42
C LYS A 14 -22.45 6.13 -16.85
N GLN A 15 -22.34 7.12 -17.75
CA GLN A 15 -21.84 6.89 -19.11
C GLN A 15 -20.36 6.47 -19.11
N LEU A 16 -19.58 6.96 -18.13
CA LEU A 16 -18.16 6.65 -18.00
C LEU A 16 -17.89 5.26 -17.39
N LEU A 17 -18.88 4.62 -16.78
CA LEU A 17 -18.74 3.25 -16.28
C LEU A 17 -18.53 2.22 -17.40
N ALA A 18 -18.92 2.58 -18.63
CA ALA A 18 -18.75 1.76 -19.82
C ALA A 18 -17.50 2.13 -20.64
N HIS A 19 -16.66 3.05 -20.16
CA HIS A 19 -15.50 3.54 -20.89
C HIS A 19 -14.47 2.42 -21.12
N VAL A 20 -13.65 2.49 -22.17
CA VAL A 20 -12.67 1.43 -22.52
C VAL A 20 -11.44 1.45 -21.59
N ASP A 21 -11.05 2.63 -21.14
CA ASP A 21 -9.97 2.82 -20.17
C ASP A 21 -10.40 2.42 -18.74
N LEU A 22 -9.58 1.59 -18.09
CA LEU A 22 -9.85 1.02 -16.77
C LEU A 22 -9.87 2.10 -15.67
N ASP A 23 -8.87 2.97 -15.67
CA ASP A 23 -8.72 4.00 -14.64
C ASP A 23 -9.90 4.97 -14.68
N THR A 24 -10.34 5.33 -15.89
CA THR A 24 -11.54 6.15 -16.11
C THR A 24 -12.80 5.49 -15.53
N ARG A 25 -13.00 4.18 -15.72
CA ARG A 25 -14.15 3.45 -15.14
C ARG A 25 -14.12 3.44 -13.62
N GLU A 26 -12.94 3.17 -13.03
CA GLU A 26 -12.80 3.14 -11.57
C GLU A 26 -12.99 4.51 -10.94
N CYS A 27 -12.39 5.56 -11.52
CA CYS A 27 -12.57 6.94 -11.09
C CYS A 27 -14.04 7.35 -11.18
N ALA A 28 -14.73 7.00 -12.27
CA ALA A 28 -16.16 7.27 -12.43
C ALA A 28 -17.00 6.55 -11.37
N ALA A 29 -16.70 5.27 -11.07
CA ALA A 29 -17.38 4.50 -10.02
C ALA A 29 -17.19 5.09 -8.62
N ARG A 30 -15.97 5.55 -8.29
CA ARG A 30 -15.68 6.24 -7.01
C ARG A 30 -16.41 7.56 -6.90
N LEU A 31 -16.33 8.40 -7.94
CA LEU A 31 -17.04 9.68 -7.99
C LEU A 31 -18.56 9.49 -7.90
N LEU A 32 -19.09 8.42 -8.50
CA LEU A 32 -20.50 8.08 -8.39
C LEU A 32 -20.89 7.69 -6.96
N GLY A 33 -20.03 6.94 -6.25
CA GLY A 33 -20.20 6.65 -4.82
C GLY A 33 -20.19 7.90 -3.95
N ILE A 34 -19.35 8.90 -4.25
CA ILE A 34 -19.33 10.19 -3.53
C ILE A 34 -20.59 11.00 -3.86
N ALA A 35 -20.98 11.04 -5.13
CA ALA A 35 -22.17 11.78 -5.58
C ALA A 35 -23.47 11.19 -4.99
N SER A 36 -23.53 9.87 -4.78
CA SER A 36 -24.71 9.21 -4.19
C SER A 36 -24.96 9.61 -2.73
N CYS A 37 -23.92 10.04 -1.99
CA CYS A 37 -24.09 10.64 -0.65
C CYS A 37 -24.91 11.93 -0.69
N GLY A 38 -24.94 12.62 -1.83
CA GLY A 38 -25.75 13.82 -2.05
C GLY A 38 -27.21 13.54 -2.41
N LEU A 39 -27.58 12.28 -2.67
CA LEU A 39 -28.95 11.88 -2.97
C LEU A 39 -29.74 11.55 -1.71
N PRO A 40 -31.08 11.75 -1.70
CA PRO A 40 -31.97 11.09 -0.73
C PRO A 40 -31.74 9.57 -0.73
N ILE A 41 -31.94 8.92 0.42
CA ILE A 41 -31.69 7.47 0.55
C ILE A 41 -32.57 6.65 -0.38
N SER A 42 -33.77 7.13 -0.71
CA SER A 42 -34.67 6.53 -1.71
C SER A 42 -34.03 6.54 -3.11
N ALA A 43 -33.55 7.70 -3.57
CA ALA A 43 -32.91 7.83 -4.88
C ALA A 43 -31.57 7.06 -4.96
N ALA A 44 -30.83 6.97 -3.84
CA ALA A 44 -29.65 6.12 -3.78
C ALA A 44 -30.01 4.61 -3.82
N SER A 45 -31.12 4.23 -3.20
CA SER A 45 -31.68 2.87 -3.26
C SER A 45 -32.11 2.50 -4.68
N ASP A 46 -32.77 3.43 -5.39
CA ASP A 46 -33.16 3.26 -6.80
C ASP A 46 -31.92 3.08 -7.69
N LEU A 47 -30.86 3.86 -7.47
CA LEU A 47 -29.59 3.72 -8.18
C LEU A 47 -28.93 2.35 -7.95
N ILE A 48 -28.95 1.84 -6.71
CA ILE A 48 -28.44 0.49 -6.40
C ILE A 48 -29.26 -0.57 -7.13
N GLN A 49 -30.59 -0.47 -7.11
CA GLN A 49 -31.47 -1.41 -7.82
C GLN A 49 -31.24 -1.39 -9.34
N GLU A 50 -31.07 -0.21 -9.91
CA GLU A 50 -30.76 -0.05 -11.33
C GLU A 50 -29.44 -0.74 -11.68
N ILE A 51 -28.37 -0.52 -10.91
CA ILE A 51 -27.08 -1.17 -11.13
C ILE A 51 -27.19 -2.70 -10.99
N ILE A 52 -27.91 -3.20 -9.98
CA ILE A 52 -28.17 -4.64 -9.81
C ILE A 52 -28.90 -5.21 -11.03
N SER A 53 -29.92 -4.52 -11.53
CA SER A 53 -30.66 -4.96 -12.72
C SER A 53 -29.77 -5.02 -13.95
N SER A 54 -28.86 -4.04 -14.11
CA SER A 54 -27.90 -3.98 -15.21
C SER A 54 -26.85 -5.08 -15.13
N ILE A 55 -26.45 -5.52 -13.93
CA ILE A 55 -25.52 -6.64 -13.76
C ILE A 55 -26.23 -7.95 -14.11
N LYS A 56 -27.44 -8.19 -13.56
CA LYS A 56 -28.22 -9.42 -13.74
C LYS A 56 -28.75 -9.63 -15.16
N GLY A 57 -29.14 -8.55 -15.87
CA GLY A 57 -29.74 -8.64 -17.21
C GLY A 57 -28.76 -8.91 -18.36
N SER A 58 -27.49 -9.16 -18.07
CA SER A 58 -26.39 -8.88 -19.00
C SER A 58 -25.65 -10.10 -19.55
N GLY A 59 -26.36 -11.17 -19.92
CA GLY A 59 -25.76 -12.40 -20.47
C GLY A 59 -24.88 -12.24 -21.74
N LYS A 60 -24.72 -11.02 -22.27
CA LYS A 60 -23.80 -10.62 -23.37
C LYS A 60 -23.24 -9.19 -23.22
N SER A 61 -23.18 -8.62 -22.02
CA SER A 61 -22.61 -7.26 -21.87
C SER A 61 -21.08 -7.29 -21.97
N ARG A 62 -20.51 -6.20 -22.48
CA ARG A 62 -19.05 -6.04 -22.59
C ARG A 62 -18.44 -6.04 -21.20
N PHE A 63 -17.26 -6.66 -21.07
CA PHE A 63 -16.50 -6.76 -19.83
C PHE A 63 -16.35 -5.40 -19.13
N GLU A 64 -16.08 -4.34 -19.90
CA GLU A 64 -15.88 -2.99 -19.40
C GLU A 64 -17.12 -2.45 -18.67
N ILE A 65 -18.31 -2.73 -19.20
CA ILE A 65 -19.58 -2.31 -18.61
C ILE A 65 -19.80 -3.07 -17.30
N GLN A 66 -19.61 -4.39 -17.30
CA GLN A 66 -19.79 -5.20 -16.10
C GLN A 66 -18.80 -4.77 -15.01
N HIS A 67 -17.53 -4.56 -15.34
CA HIS A 67 -16.51 -4.07 -14.42
C HIS A 67 -16.91 -2.73 -13.78
N GLY A 68 -17.23 -1.72 -14.59
CA GLY A 68 -17.59 -0.40 -14.08
C GLY A 68 -18.84 -0.44 -13.19
N MET A 69 -19.85 -1.24 -13.56
CA MET A 69 -21.08 -1.39 -12.78
C MET A 69 -20.83 -2.10 -11.43
N ILE A 70 -19.99 -3.13 -11.40
CA ILE A 70 -19.63 -3.82 -10.13
C ILE A 70 -18.86 -2.87 -9.21
N CYS A 71 -17.88 -2.12 -9.72
CA CYS A 71 -17.17 -1.10 -8.93
C CYS A 71 -18.14 -0.06 -8.37
N ALA A 72 -19.04 0.46 -9.22
CA ALA A 72 -20.04 1.45 -8.82
C ALA A 72 -20.97 0.90 -7.74
N LEU A 73 -21.43 -0.34 -7.87
CA LEU A 73 -22.26 -1.01 -6.87
C LEU A 73 -21.56 -1.08 -5.50
N GLY A 74 -20.26 -1.40 -5.50
CA GLY A 74 -19.43 -1.43 -4.29
C GLY A 74 -19.32 -0.06 -3.61
N TYR A 75 -18.91 0.98 -4.33
CA TYR A 75 -18.73 2.31 -3.72
C TYR A 75 -20.06 2.96 -3.30
N VAL A 76 -21.11 2.87 -4.13
CA VAL A 76 -22.42 3.47 -3.84
C VAL A 76 -23.05 2.79 -2.62
N THR A 77 -23.03 1.46 -2.54
CA THR A 77 -23.63 0.72 -1.42
C THR A 77 -22.84 0.92 -0.13
N ALA A 78 -21.49 0.85 -0.17
CA ALA A 78 -20.65 1.08 1.00
C ALA A 78 -20.89 2.47 1.61
N ASN A 79 -20.94 3.51 0.78
CA ASN A 79 -21.24 4.85 1.23
C ASN A 79 -22.67 5.01 1.76
N CYS A 80 -23.64 4.24 1.25
CA CYS A 80 -24.99 4.25 1.79
C CYS A 80 -25.10 3.58 3.17
N LEU A 81 -24.33 2.52 3.42
CA LEU A 81 -24.27 1.83 4.71
C LEU A 81 -23.74 2.73 5.85
N LEU A 82 -22.91 3.72 5.51
CA LEU A 82 -22.36 4.69 6.47
C LEU A 82 -23.32 5.83 6.82
N ARG A 83 -24.51 5.89 6.24
CA ARG A 83 -25.48 7.00 6.40
C ARG A 83 -26.56 6.68 7.43
N THR A 84 -27.13 7.73 8.01
CA THR A 84 -28.34 7.68 8.84
C THR A 84 -29.43 8.59 8.24
N PRO A 85 -30.58 8.05 7.80
CA PRO A 85 -30.94 6.63 7.70
C PRO A 85 -30.13 5.87 6.62
N THR A 86 -29.91 4.58 6.86
CA THR A 86 -29.23 3.66 5.93
C THR A 86 -30.22 3.01 4.96
N ILE A 87 -29.72 2.25 3.97
CA ILE A 87 -30.53 1.43 3.05
C ILE A 87 -31.25 0.30 3.79
N THR A 88 -32.34 -0.20 3.22
CA THR A 88 -33.09 -1.30 3.82
C THR A 88 -32.30 -2.60 3.81
N ASP A 89 -32.49 -3.44 4.83
CA ASP A 89 -31.83 -4.75 4.93
C ASP A 89 -32.14 -5.62 3.71
N SER A 90 -33.36 -5.54 3.17
CA SER A 90 -33.76 -6.23 1.94
C SER A 90 -32.94 -5.83 0.72
N LEU A 91 -32.62 -4.54 0.58
CA LEU A 91 -31.79 -4.05 -0.52
C LEU A 91 -30.33 -4.45 -0.33
N PHE A 92 -29.83 -4.39 0.90
CA PHE A 92 -28.48 -4.82 1.21
C PHE A 92 -28.29 -6.33 0.96
N GLN A 93 -29.24 -7.17 1.36
CA GLN A 93 -29.26 -8.60 1.06
C GLN A 93 -29.29 -8.89 -0.45
N ASN A 94 -30.12 -8.18 -1.21
CA ASN A 94 -30.15 -8.32 -2.66
C ASN A 94 -28.81 -7.90 -3.31
N THR A 95 -28.16 -6.88 -2.76
CA THR A 95 -26.83 -6.42 -3.22
C THR A 95 -25.75 -7.45 -2.94
N LEU A 96 -25.73 -8.03 -1.73
CA LEU A 96 -24.83 -9.11 -1.35
C LEU A 96 -25.01 -10.33 -2.26
N LYS A 97 -26.27 -10.75 -2.46
CA LYS A 97 -26.61 -11.86 -3.37
C LYS A 97 -26.11 -11.59 -4.79
N CYS A 98 -26.34 -10.39 -5.33
CA CYS A 98 -25.87 -10.01 -6.66
C CYS A 98 -24.34 -10.13 -6.81
N LEU A 99 -23.57 -9.64 -5.84
CA LEU A 99 -22.10 -9.74 -5.89
C LEU A 99 -21.62 -11.17 -5.69
N VAL A 100 -22.25 -11.93 -4.81
CA VAL A 100 -21.94 -13.35 -4.60
C VAL A 100 -22.21 -14.18 -5.85
N ASP A 101 -23.31 -13.91 -6.56
CA ASP A 101 -23.61 -14.53 -7.84
C ASP A 101 -22.50 -14.23 -8.86
N VAL A 102 -22.05 -12.97 -8.96
CA VAL A 102 -20.92 -12.57 -9.83
C VAL A 102 -19.61 -13.29 -9.46
N VAL A 103 -19.31 -13.42 -8.17
CA VAL A 103 -18.13 -14.19 -7.69
C VAL A 103 -18.23 -15.67 -8.07
N ASN A 104 -19.45 -16.19 -8.17
CA ASN A 104 -19.69 -17.58 -8.53
C ASN A 104 -19.69 -17.83 -10.04
N SER A 105 -20.16 -16.89 -10.86
CA SER A 105 -20.45 -17.10 -12.29
C SER A 105 -19.43 -16.51 -13.27
N GLU A 106 -18.62 -15.53 -12.86
CA GLU A 106 -17.82 -14.71 -13.80
C GLU A 106 -16.32 -15.02 -13.83
N THR A 107 -15.63 -14.42 -14.80
CA THR A 107 -14.17 -14.48 -14.96
C THR A 107 -13.42 -14.01 -13.70
N ALA A 108 -12.18 -14.49 -13.51
CA ALA A 108 -11.37 -14.21 -12.32
C ALA A 108 -11.21 -12.70 -12.02
N THR A 109 -11.22 -11.85 -13.06
CA THR A 109 -11.13 -10.39 -12.94
C THR A 109 -12.42 -9.78 -12.37
N LEU A 110 -13.59 -10.12 -12.90
CA LEU A 110 -14.88 -9.63 -12.36
C LEU A 110 -15.18 -10.18 -10.97
N ALA A 111 -14.85 -11.46 -10.74
CA ALA A 111 -14.93 -12.07 -9.42
C ALA A 111 -14.06 -11.31 -8.40
N SER A 112 -12.83 -10.93 -8.76
CA SER A 112 -11.96 -10.15 -7.88
C SER A 112 -12.54 -8.78 -7.52
N VAL A 113 -13.15 -8.08 -8.48
CA VAL A 113 -13.73 -6.75 -8.26
C VAL A 113 -15.01 -6.84 -7.42
N ALA A 114 -15.81 -7.88 -7.62
CA ALA A 114 -16.97 -8.17 -6.78
C ALA A 114 -16.54 -8.51 -5.34
N MET A 115 -15.45 -9.26 -5.16
CA MET A 115 -14.88 -9.54 -3.84
C MET A 115 -14.31 -8.29 -3.16
N GLN A 116 -13.69 -7.38 -3.91
CA GLN A 116 -13.26 -6.08 -3.38
C GLN A 116 -14.46 -5.28 -2.88
N SER A 117 -15.56 -5.28 -3.62
CA SER A 117 -16.81 -4.60 -3.25
C SER A 117 -17.45 -5.20 -1.99
N LEU A 118 -17.48 -6.54 -1.88
CA LEU A 118 -17.91 -7.24 -0.66
C LEU A 118 -17.00 -6.92 0.54
N GLY A 119 -15.70 -6.78 0.30
CA GLY A 119 -14.74 -6.35 1.32
C GLY A 119 -15.03 -4.94 1.84
N HIS A 120 -15.41 -4.00 0.97
CA HIS A 120 -15.83 -2.66 1.39
C HIS A 120 -17.06 -2.70 2.31
N PHE A 121 -18.02 -3.60 2.05
CA PHE A 121 -19.22 -3.72 2.91
C PHE A 121 -18.88 -4.21 4.31
N GLY A 122 -18.01 -5.22 4.42
CA GLY A 122 -17.56 -5.76 5.71
C GLY A 122 -16.79 -4.76 6.58
N LEU A 123 -16.29 -3.66 5.99
CA LEU A 123 -15.69 -2.54 6.71
C LEU A 123 -16.73 -1.52 7.20
N CYS A 124 -17.87 -1.41 6.52
CA CYS A 124 -18.93 -0.46 6.86
C CYS A 124 -19.96 -1.04 7.86
N SER A 125 -20.21 -2.35 7.79
CA SER A 125 -21.16 -3.06 8.65
C SER A 125 -20.76 -4.53 8.76
N PRO A 126 -21.04 -5.22 9.89
CA PRO A 126 -20.94 -6.68 9.94
C PRO A 126 -21.72 -7.30 8.77
N LEU A 127 -21.09 -8.20 8.02
CA LEU A 127 -21.74 -8.87 6.90
C LEU A 127 -22.86 -9.78 7.44
N PRO A 128 -24.12 -9.56 7.04
CA PRO A 128 -25.23 -10.39 7.47
C PRO A 128 -25.16 -11.75 6.75
N LYS A 129 -25.80 -12.74 7.35
CA LYS A 129 -25.99 -14.05 6.70
C LYS A 129 -26.91 -13.85 5.49
N LEU A 130 -26.59 -14.51 4.37
CA LEU A 130 -27.46 -14.52 3.19
C LEU A 130 -28.68 -15.38 3.48
N ASP A 131 -29.88 -14.82 3.26
CA ASP A 131 -31.12 -15.58 3.35
C ASP A 131 -31.33 -16.40 2.07
N HIS A 132 -30.94 -17.68 2.08
CA HIS A 132 -31.61 -18.71 1.28
C HIS A 132 -31.39 -20.14 1.81
N ASP A 133 -32.45 -20.93 1.64
CA ASP A 133 -32.58 -22.36 1.96
C ASP A 133 -31.47 -23.23 1.35
N SER A 134 -30.96 -24.15 2.17
CA SER A 134 -29.98 -25.19 1.84
C SER A 134 -28.52 -24.73 1.65
N GLY A 135 -27.77 -24.79 2.75
CA GLY A 135 -26.30 -24.73 2.76
C GLY A 135 -25.77 -23.57 3.59
N THR A 136 -25.54 -23.81 4.87
CA THR A 136 -24.78 -22.93 5.77
C THR A 136 -23.36 -22.73 5.24
N ASP A 137 -23.14 -21.66 4.48
CA ASP A 137 -21.84 -21.01 4.39
C ASP A 137 -22.03 -19.50 4.56
N ASP A 138 -21.39 -18.95 5.58
CA ASP A 138 -21.27 -17.52 5.85
C ASP A 138 -20.72 -16.82 4.59
N VAL A 139 -21.12 -15.57 4.31
CA VAL A 139 -20.48 -14.75 3.26
C VAL A 139 -18.96 -14.75 3.46
N LEU A 140 -18.52 -14.80 4.72
CA LEU A 140 -17.11 -14.98 5.10
C LEU A 140 -16.54 -16.35 4.73
N THR A 141 -17.30 -17.42 4.86
CA THR A 141 -16.88 -18.77 4.43
C THR A 141 -16.80 -18.86 2.92
N LEU A 142 -17.77 -18.32 2.19
CA LEU A 142 -17.74 -18.27 0.72
C LEU A 142 -16.61 -17.36 0.21
N LEU A 143 -16.43 -16.17 0.80
CA LEU A 143 -15.29 -15.31 0.49
C LEU A 143 -13.98 -16.03 0.78
N ARG A 144 -13.88 -16.74 1.91
CA ARG A 144 -12.70 -17.54 2.26
C ARG A 144 -12.50 -18.72 1.30
N GLU A 145 -13.55 -19.38 0.84
CA GLU A 145 -13.51 -20.53 -0.06
C GLU A 145 -13.24 -20.12 -1.52
N LYS A 146 -13.72 -18.95 -1.95
CA LYS A 146 -13.43 -18.39 -3.27
C LYS A 146 -12.11 -17.65 -3.29
N LEU A 147 -11.74 -16.94 -2.23
CA LEU A 147 -10.35 -16.51 -2.01
C LEU A 147 -9.47 -17.75 -2.01
N SER A 148 -9.80 -18.79 -1.25
CA SER A 148 -8.99 -20.01 -1.25
C SER A 148 -8.97 -20.65 -2.62
N LYS A 149 -10.06 -20.79 -3.39
CA LYS A 149 -10.08 -21.32 -4.77
C LYS A 149 -9.36 -20.45 -5.79
N ILE A 150 -9.42 -19.12 -5.69
CA ILE A 150 -8.61 -18.19 -6.52
C ILE A 150 -7.13 -18.30 -6.12
N LEU A 151 -6.85 -18.50 -4.83
CA LEU A 151 -5.50 -18.68 -4.26
C LEU A 151 -4.98 -20.13 -4.38
N SER A 152 -5.86 -21.12 -4.61
CA SER A 152 -5.59 -22.56 -4.57
C SER A 152 -5.87 -23.24 -5.90
N GLY A 153 -6.32 -22.51 -6.93
CA GLY A 153 -7.07 -23.08 -8.05
C GLY A 153 -6.50 -24.39 -8.54
N ASP A 154 -7.30 -25.46 -8.54
CA ASP A 154 -6.78 -26.77 -8.93
C ASP A 154 -6.67 -26.93 -10.47
N ASP A 155 -7.29 -26.06 -11.26
CA ASP A 155 -6.91 -25.86 -12.68
C ASP A 155 -5.77 -24.83 -12.87
N ILE A 156 -5.61 -23.92 -11.91
CA ILE A 156 -4.53 -22.92 -11.88
C ILE A 156 -3.24 -23.54 -11.34
N LYS A 157 -3.27 -24.55 -10.48
CA LYS A 157 -2.08 -25.24 -9.98
C LYS A 157 -1.47 -26.14 -11.05
N ALA A 158 -2.25 -26.73 -11.95
CA ALA A 158 -1.68 -27.64 -12.97
C ALA A 158 -1.06 -26.90 -14.16
N THR A 159 -1.66 -25.79 -14.60
CA THR A 159 -1.12 -24.96 -15.68
C THR A 159 -0.22 -23.85 -15.14
N GLN A 160 -0.57 -23.20 -14.02
CA GLN A 160 0.20 -22.11 -13.43
C GLN A 160 1.26 -22.53 -12.42
N ARG A 161 1.32 -23.77 -11.89
CA ARG A 161 2.61 -24.27 -11.32
C ARG A 161 3.59 -24.60 -12.43
N ARG A 162 3.16 -25.25 -13.52
CA ARG A 162 4.04 -25.42 -14.68
C ARG A 162 4.46 -24.09 -15.27
N HIS A 163 3.58 -23.08 -15.33
CA HIS A 163 3.96 -21.75 -15.80
C HIS A 163 4.61 -20.86 -14.74
N ALA A 164 4.45 -21.02 -13.42
CA ALA A 164 5.12 -20.20 -12.40
C ALA A 164 6.47 -20.79 -11.96
N GLU A 165 6.65 -22.12 -12.01
CA GLU A 165 7.98 -22.72 -12.07
C GLU A 165 8.69 -22.32 -13.38
N ASN A 166 7.93 -22.04 -14.45
CA ASN A 166 8.47 -21.49 -15.71
C ASN A 166 8.40 -19.94 -15.85
N ALA A 167 7.88 -19.15 -14.89
CA ALA A 167 7.65 -17.69 -15.07
C ALA A 167 7.56 -16.78 -13.79
N GLY A 168 7.79 -17.27 -12.56
CA GLY A 168 8.26 -16.43 -11.44
C GLY A 168 7.42 -15.22 -10.95
N ILE A 169 6.10 -15.33 -10.74
CA ILE A 169 5.28 -14.25 -10.12
C ILE A 169 5.24 -14.39 -8.58
N GLN A 170 5.75 -13.38 -7.87
CA GLN A 170 6.16 -13.38 -6.45
C GLN A 170 5.10 -12.82 -5.47
N THR A 171 5.05 -13.35 -4.24
CA THR A 171 4.21 -12.92 -3.08
C THR A 171 4.17 -11.40 -2.84
N GLU A 172 5.23 -10.68 -3.17
CA GLU A 172 5.33 -9.22 -3.05
C GLU A 172 4.31 -8.45 -3.89
N LYS A 173 3.94 -8.96 -5.08
CA LYS A 173 2.94 -8.31 -5.96
C LYS A 173 1.52 -8.37 -5.37
N LEU A 174 1.23 -9.39 -4.57
CA LEU A 174 -0.07 -9.52 -3.90
C LEU A 174 -0.16 -8.60 -2.68
N GLU A 175 0.96 -8.45 -1.94
CA GLU A 175 1.06 -7.48 -0.84
C GLU A 175 0.93 -6.03 -1.35
N SER A 176 1.60 -5.69 -2.45
CA SER A 176 1.52 -4.34 -3.04
C SER A 176 0.11 -3.98 -3.49
N LEU A 177 -0.64 -4.93 -4.08
CA LEU A 177 -2.03 -4.73 -4.45
C LEU A 177 -2.92 -4.50 -3.21
N ARG A 178 -2.76 -5.30 -2.14
CA ARG A 178 -3.51 -5.13 -0.88
C ARG A 178 -3.27 -3.75 -0.25
N ILE A 179 -2.04 -3.27 -0.29
CA ILE A 179 -1.66 -1.93 0.21
C ILE A 179 -2.30 -0.84 -0.65
N SER A 180 -2.27 -0.98 -1.98
CA SER A 180 -2.87 -0.03 -2.92
C SER A 180 -4.37 0.13 -2.68
N ILE A 181 -5.09 -0.99 -2.52
CA ILE A 181 -6.52 -0.99 -2.19
C ILE A 181 -6.79 -0.25 -0.87
N ALA A 182 -5.99 -0.50 0.18
CA ALA A 182 -6.17 0.17 1.46
C ALA A 182 -5.95 1.70 1.37
N LYS A 183 -4.97 2.15 0.59
CA LYS A 183 -4.70 3.58 0.34
C LYS A 183 -5.76 4.24 -0.56
N GLY A 184 -6.53 3.46 -1.32
CA GLY A 184 -7.67 3.95 -2.10
C GLY A 184 -9.00 3.94 -1.34
N SER A 185 -9.00 3.64 -0.03
CA SER A 185 -10.23 3.51 0.76
C SER A 185 -10.79 4.86 1.21
N PRO A 186 -12.12 4.97 1.43
CA PRO A 186 -12.73 6.18 2.02
C PRO A 186 -12.14 6.56 3.39
N LEU A 187 -11.67 5.57 4.16
CA LEU A 187 -10.99 5.82 5.43
C LEU A 187 -9.66 6.55 5.21
N TRP A 188 -8.87 6.12 4.22
CA TRP A 188 -7.62 6.79 3.86
C TRP A 188 -7.88 8.21 3.32
N GLU A 189 -8.92 8.40 2.52
CA GLU A 189 -9.35 9.74 2.08
C GLU A 189 -9.74 10.63 3.26
N THR A 190 -10.43 10.08 4.26
CA THR A 190 -10.77 10.80 5.50
C THR A 190 -9.51 11.21 6.25
N LEU A 191 -8.52 10.33 6.37
CA LEU A 191 -7.23 10.65 6.96
C LEU A 191 -6.51 11.78 6.20
N ASN A 192 -6.54 11.76 4.86
CA ASN A 192 -5.96 12.83 4.04
C ASN A 192 -6.65 14.17 4.31
N MET A 193 -7.98 14.20 4.41
CA MET A 193 -8.73 15.42 4.73
C MET A 193 -8.43 15.94 6.14
N CYS A 194 -8.31 15.03 7.13
CA CYS A 194 -7.99 15.42 8.50
C CYS A 194 -6.57 16.01 8.63
N ILE A 195 -5.63 15.63 7.76
CA ILE A 195 -4.28 16.21 7.77
C ILE A 195 -4.30 17.70 7.40
N GLU A 196 -5.23 18.14 6.55
CA GLU A 196 -5.31 19.55 6.10
C GLU A 196 -5.66 20.53 7.23
N VAL A 197 -6.17 20.04 8.37
CA VAL A 197 -6.54 20.86 9.53
C VAL A 197 -5.57 20.71 10.71
N VAL A 198 -4.45 20.01 10.52
CA VAL A 198 -3.42 19.83 11.55
C VAL A 198 -2.63 21.13 11.74
N ASP A 199 -2.57 21.60 12.99
CA ASP A 199 -1.76 22.72 13.45
C ASP A 199 -0.72 22.28 14.51
N ASP A 200 0.12 23.23 14.96
CA ASP A 200 1.18 22.97 15.94
C ASP A 200 0.65 22.37 17.26
N GLN A 201 -0.51 22.84 17.75
CA GLN A 201 -1.11 22.35 18.99
C GLN A 201 -1.60 20.91 18.85
N SER A 202 -2.24 20.60 17.72
CA SER A 202 -2.71 19.24 17.43
C SER A 202 -1.54 18.25 17.26
N LEU A 203 -0.38 18.70 16.77
CA LEU A 203 0.82 17.87 16.67
C LEU A 203 1.34 17.41 18.04
N GLU A 204 1.29 18.26 19.06
CA GLU A 204 1.72 17.90 20.42
C GLU A 204 0.93 16.70 20.97
N HIS A 205 -0.33 16.55 20.58
CA HIS A 205 -1.18 15.42 20.97
C HIS A 205 -1.12 14.25 19.98
N LEU A 206 -1.00 14.53 18.68
CA LEU A 206 -1.01 13.53 17.62
C LEU A 206 0.27 12.69 17.60
N ILE A 207 1.44 13.32 17.75
CA ILE A 207 2.74 12.65 17.66
C ILE A 207 2.92 11.55 18.72
N PRO A 208 2.59 11.77 20.01
CA PRO A 208 2.62 10.69 21.00
C PRO A 208 1.73 9.51 20.63
N ARG A 209 0.54 9.78 20.09
CA ARG A 209 -0.41 8.72 19.72
C ARG A 209 0.05 7.93 18.49
N LEU A 210 0.59 8.61 17.48
CA LEU A 210 1.25 7.96 16.34
C LEU A 210 2.44 7.13 16.81
N SER A 211 3.26 7.65 17.71
CA SER A 211 4.40 6.93 18.27
C SER A 211 3.98 5.66 19.01
N GLN A 212 2.81 5.67 19.65
CA GLN A 212 2.23 4.47 20.24
C GLN A 212 1.79 3.47 19.17
N LEU A 213 1.07 3.92 18.13
CA LEU A 213 0.64 3.07 17.02
C LEU A 213 1.80 2.43 16.24
N VAL A 214 2.91 3.15 16.10
CA VAL A 214 4.16 2.62 15.53
C VAL A 214 4.71 1.45 16.35
N ARG A 215 4.47 1.42 17.67
CA ARG A 215 4.93 0.32 18.55
C ARG A 215 3.91 -0.82 18.65
N SER A 216 2.63 -0.50 18.79
CA SER A 216 1.58 -1.49 19.09
C SER A 216 0.79 -1.97 17.87
N GLY A 217 0.85 -1.25 16.75
CA GLY A 217 0.10 -1.61 15.54
C GLY A 217 0.61 -2.93 14.96
N VAL A 218 -0.31 -3.84 14.66
CA VAL A 218 -0.04 -5.17 14.10
C VAL A 218 -0.75 -5.36 12.76
N GLY A 219 -0.22 -6.26 11.93
CA GLY A 219 -0.77 -6.57 10.61
C GLY A 219 -0.26 -5.63 9.51
N LEU A 220 0.02 -6.19 8.34
CA LEU A 220 0.72 -5.51 7.24
C LEU A 220 0.07 -4.16 6.85
N ASN A 221 -1.26 -4.14 6.68
CA ASN A 221 -1.99 -2.93 6.28
C ASN A 221 -1.87 -1.82 7.32
N THR A 222 -1.94 -2.16 8.61
CA THR A 222 -1.80 -1.20 9.72
C THR A 222 -0.38 -0.66 9.77
N ARG A 223 0.64 -1.53 9.69
CA ARG A 223 2.06 -1.13 9.71
C ARG A 223 2.37 -0.16 8.57
N VAL A 224 2.02 -0.55 7.35
CA VAL A 224 2.23 0.25 6.14
C VAL A 224 1.41 1.54 6.17
N GLY A 225 0.17 1.48 6.67
CA GLY A 225 -0.72 2.62 6.81
C GLY A 225 -0.16 3.67 7.77
N VAL A 226 0.28 3.26 8.96
CA VAL A 226 0.89 4.17 9.96
C VAL A 226 2.15 4.82 9.38
N ALA A 227 3.04 4.04 8.76
CA ALA A 227 4.27 4.56 8.15
C ALA A 227 3.98 5.57 7.01
N SER A 228 2.99 5.23 6.16
CA SER A 228 2.56 6.11 5.05
C SER A 228 1.90 7.38 5.56
N PHE A 229 1.12 7.29 6.65
CA PHE A 229 0.47 8.46 7.26
C PHE A 229 1.49 9.40 7.86
N ILE A 230 2.52 8.88 8.55
CA ILE A 230 3.63 9.69 9.05
C ILE A 230 4.35 10.39 7.88
N SER A 231 4.64 9.66 6.80
CA SER A 231 5.26 10.25 5.60
C SER A 231 4.44 11.41 5.03
N LEU A 232 3.11 11.26 4.98
CA LEU A 232 2.20 12.30 4.49
C LEU A 232 2.09 13.49 5.45
N LEU A 233 1.97 13.22 6.75
CA LEU A 233 1.92 14.23 7.80
C LEU A 233 3.16 15.13 7.73
N VAL A 234 4.36 14.53 7.66
CA VAL A 234 5.64 15.26 7.59
C VAL A 234 5.71 16.17 6.37
N GLN A 235 5.25 15.69 5.21
CA GLN A 235 5.19 16.51 3.99
C GLN A 235 4.23 17.69 4.10
N LYS A 236 3.14 17.52 4.87
CA LYS A 236 2.09 18.52 5.00
C LYS A 236 2.41 19.59 6.04
N VAL A 237 2.90 19.20 7.21
CA VAL A 237 3.17 20.14 8.31
C VAL A 237 4.53 20.83 8.18
N GLY A 238 5.44 20.29 7.36
CA GLY A 238 6.72 20.92 7.07
C GLY A 238 7.55 21.20 8.32
N ASP A 239 7.99 22.45 8.49
CA ASP A 239 8.85 22.89 9.59
C ASP A 239 8.25 22.68 10.99
N SER A 240 6.92 22.62 11.11
CA SER A 240 6.24 22.34 12.38
C SER A 240 6.60 20.99 12.98
N ILE A 241 7.16 20.05 12.19
CA ILE A 241 7.59 18.74 12.71
C ILE A 241 8.92 18.79 13.48
N LYS A 242 9.73 19.85 13.31
CA LYS A 242 11.10 19.96 13.85
C LYS A 242 11.23 19.58 15.33
N PRO A 243 10.33 20.01 16.25
CA PRO A 243 10.44 19.65 17.66
C PRO A 243 10.36 18.14 17.93
N PHE A 244 9.74 17.39 17.02
CA PHE A 244 9.46 15.96 17.18
C PHE A 244 10.43 15.06 16.40
N THR A 245 11.20 15.64 15.46
CA THR A 245 12.01 14.88 14.49
C THR A 245 12.99 13.91 15.14
N GLY A 246 13.73 14.33 16.17
CA GLY A 246 14.71 13.46 16.83
C GLY A 246 14.09 12.22 17.49
N THR A 247 12.92 12.39 18.12
CA THR A 247 12.18 11.29 18.76
C THR A 247 11.59 10.34 17.71
N LEU A 248 11.01 10.90 16.65
CA LEU A 248 10.43 10.11 15.57
C LEU A 248 11.48 9.33 14.78
N LEU A 249 12.60 9.95 14.40
CA LEU A 249 13.69 9.26 13.69
C LEU A 249 14.23 8.08 14.50
N ARG A 250 14.47 8.27 15.80
CA ARG A 250 14.95 7.18 16.67
C ARG A 250 13.94 6.03 16.73
N LEU A 251 12.66 6.34 16.87
CA LEU A 251 11.60 5.34 16.93
C LEU A 251 11.47 4.58 15.60
N LEU A 252 11.39 5.29 14.48
CA LEU A 252 11.18 4.70 13.16
C LEU A 252 12.40 3.87 12.74
N PHE A 253 13.62 4.34 13.01
CA PHE A 253 14.84 3.59 12.71
C PHE A 253 14.88 2.24 13.44
N VAL A 254 14.50 2.20 14.72
CA VAL A 254 14.37 0.95 15.48
C VAL A 254 13.34 0.03 14.82
N VAL A 255 12.17 0.56 14.48
CA VAL A 255 11.11 -0.21 13.84
C VAL A 255 11.55 -0.79 12.49
N VAL A 256 12.24 -0.02 11.64
CA VAL A 256 12.74 -0.52 10.35
C VAL A 256 13.64 -1.76 10.52
N LYS A 257 14.46 -1.78 11.57
CA LYS A 257 15.33 -2.93 11.90
C LYS A 257 14.54 -4.14 12.39
N GLU A 258 13.42 -3.93 13.06
CA GLU A 258 12.57 -5.00 13.62
C GLU A 258 11.61 -5.60 12.59
N GLU A 259 11.19 -4.81 11.60
CA GLU A 259 10.25 -5.24 10.57
C GLU A 259 10.75 -6.46 9.78
N ARG A 260 9.83 -7.39 9.54
CA ARG A 260 10.10 -8.62 8.78
C ARG A 260 9.55 -8.57 7.35
N SER A 261 8.40 -7.92 7.15
CA SER A 261 7.85 -7.72 5.81
C SER A 261 8.64 -6.63 5.07
N ALA A 262 9.04 -6.93 3.83
CA ALA A 262 9.74 -5.98 2.97
C ALA A 262 8.89 -4.72 2.71
N ALA A 263 7.58 -4.88 2.49
CA ALA A 263 6.69 -3.75 2.23
C ALA A 263 6.53 -2.83 3.44
N SER A 264 6.38 -3.41 4.65
CA SER A 264 6.32 -2.67 5.90
C SER A 264 7.63 -1.92 6.18
N LYS A 265 8.75 -2.65 6.09
CA LYS A 265 10.10 -2.10 6.28
C LYS A 265 10.38 -0.93 5.34
N ARG A 266 10.10 -1.09 4.04
CA ARG A 266 10.23 -0.03 3.03
C ARG A 266 9.38 1.20 3.37
N SER A 267 8.15 0.99 3.84
CA SER A 267 7.26 2.10 4.19
C SER A 267 7.76 2.90 5.39
N PHE A 268 8.30 2.24 6.42
CA PHE A 268 8.90 2.92 7.56
C PHE A 268 10.24 3.60 7.19
N ALA A 269 11.05 2.98 6.33
CA ALA A 269 12.26 3.59 5.81
C ALA A 269 11.98 4.89 5.04
N ASN A 270 10.90 4.90 4.26
CA ASN A 270 10.40 6.08 3.57
C ASN A 270 9.95 7.19 4.55
N ALA A 271 9.30 6.83 5.65
CA ALA A 271 8.95 7.78 6.71
C ALA A 271 10.20 8.40 7.37
N CYS A 272 11.26 7.62 7.59
CA CYS A 272 12.56 8.16 8.05
C CYS A 272 13.12 9.16 7.04
N ALA A 273 13.08 8.85 5.74
CA ALA A 273 13.64 9.70 4.69
C ALA A 273 13.02 11.10 4.65
N PHE A 274 11.69 11.19 4.78
CA PHE A 274 10.99 12.48 4.85
C PHE A 274 11.35 13.31 6.08
N LEU A 275 11.66 12.67 7.21
CA LEU A 275 12.03 13.36 8.45
C LEU A 275 13.44 13.92 8.44
N ILE A 276 14.37 13.32 7.68
CA ILE A 276 15.78 13.74 7.63
C ILE A 276 15.93 15.22 7.29
N LYS A 277 15.09 15.74 6.38
CA LYS A 277 15.10 17.15 5.96
C LYS A 277 14.88 18.15 7.10
N TYR A 278 14.25 17.72 8.19
CA TYR A 278 13.93 18.57 9.34
C TYR A 278 14.84 18.31 10.55
N ALA A 279 15.76 17.36 10.45
CA ALA A 279 16.65 16.99 11.53
C ALA A 279 17.87 17.90 11.61
N ALA A 280 18.47 18.02 12.80
CA ALA A 280 19.75 18.72 12.94
C ALA A 280 20.87 17.94 12.20
N PRO A 281 21.89 18.62 11.64
CA PRO A 281 22.97 17.94 10.90
C PRO A 281 23.67 16.84 11.69
N SER A 282 23.86 17.03 13.00
CA SER A 282 24.45 16.01 13.89
C SER A 282 23.58 14.75 14.02
N GLN A 283 22.25 14.91 14.01
CA GLN A 283 21.31 13.79 14.03
C GLN A 283 21.31 13.05 12.68
N VAL A 284 21.39 13.78 11.57
CA VAL A 284 21.47 13.18 10.23
C VAL A 284 22.77 12.38 10.08
N HIS A 285 23.91 12.96 10.45
CA HIS A 285 25.19 12.26 10.41
C HIS A 285 25.16 10.97 11.24
N ASN A 286 24.69 11.05 12.49
CA ASN A 286 24.58 9.89 13.35
C ASN A 286 23.61 8.81 12.81
N LEU A 287 22.48 9.22 12.21
CA LEU A 287 21.53 8.31 11.58
C LEU A 287 22.12 7.61 10.36
N ILE A 288 22.90 8.31 9.54
CA ILE A 288 23.56 7.74 8.36
C ILE A 288 24.63 6.74 8.79
N GLU A 289 25.49 7.09 9.75
CA GLU A 289 26.48 6.17 10.34
C GLU A 289 25.81 4.90 10.89
N GLN A 290 24.72 5.05 11.65
CA GLN A 290 23.95 3.90 12.14
C GLN A 290 23.31 3.09 11.01
N THR A 291 22.85 3.74 9.94
CA THR A 291 22.24 3.08 8.78
C THR A 291 23.27 2.24 8.06
N VAL A 292 24.43 2.82 7.71
CA VAL A 292 25.47 2.10 6.98
C VAL A 292 26.04 0.94 7.81
N ALA A 293 26.15 1.09 9.14
CA ALA A 293 26.62 0.01 10.02
C ALA A 293 25.75 -1.26 9.95
N LEU A 294 24.49 -1.17 9.49
CA LEU A 294 23.61 -2.33 9.34
C LEU A 294 24.05 -3.29 8.21
N HIS A 295 24.94 -2.89 7.30
CA HIS A 295 25.42 -3.73 6.19
C HIS A 295 26.24 -4.96 6.65
N THR A 296 26.87 -4.88 7.83
CA THR A 296 27.60 -6.00 8.44
C THR A 296 26.73 -6.86 9.36
N GLY A 297 25.46 -6.49 9.53
CA GLY A 297 24.52 -7.19 10.39
C GLY A 297 23.99 -8.49 9.80
N ASP A 298 22.95 -9.02 10.44
CA ASP A 298 22.20 -10.16 9.90
C ASP A 298 21.46 -9.78 8.61
N ARG A 299 20.95 -10.79 7.89
CA ARG A 299 20.18 -10.59 6.66
C ARG A 299 19.06 -9.54 6.82
N ASN A 300 18.39 -9.49 7.97
CA ASN A 300 17.31 -8.53 8.18
C ASN A 300 17.82 -7.08 8.28
N SER A 301 18.96 -6.89 8.95
CA SER A 301 19.67 -5.61 9.07
C SER A 301 20.22 -5.15 7.73
N GLN A 302 20.80 -6.04 6.93
CA GLN A 302 21.28 -5.72 5.59
C GLN A 302 20.16 -5.22 4.66
N ILE A 303 18.99 -5.87 4.71
CA ILE A 303 17.80 -5.42 3.96
C ILE A 303 17.27 -4.08 4.51
N ALA A 304 17.35 -3.86 5.83
CA ALA A 304 16.98 -2.57 6.44
C ALA A 304 17.92 -1.44 5.98
N CYS A 305 19.23 -1.69 5.95
CA CYS A 305 20.22 -0.79 5.38
C CYS A 305 19.85 -0.38 3.94
N ALA A 306 19.64 -1.38 3.07
CA ALA A 306 19.31 -1.15 1.67
C ALA A 306 18.03 -0.32 1.50
N PHE A 307 16.94 -0.64 2.22
CA PHE A 307 15.70 0.14 2.12
C PHE A 307 15.81 1.55 2.69
N LEU A 308 16.59 1.77 3.75
CA LEU A 308 16.86 3.11 4.27
C LEU A 308 17.64 3.95 3.26
N LEU A 309 18.76 3.44 2.77
CA LEU A 309 19.58 4.13 1.77
C LEU A 309 18.79 4.42 0.49
N LYS A 310 18.00 3.46 -0.01
CA LYS A 310 17.10 3.67 -1.16
C LYS A 310 16.09 4.78 -0.89
N SER A 311 15.46 4.78 0.28
CA SER A 311 14.47 5.80 0.64
C SER A 311 15.11 7.19 0.76
N TYR A 312 16.30 7.28 1.35
CA TYR A 312 17.06 8.52 1.46
C TYR A 312 17.44 9.04 0.08
N ALA A 313 17.90 8.17 -0.81
CA ALA A 313 18.30 8.54 -2.16
C ALA A 313 17.11 9.01 -3.01
N SER A 314 15.94 8.43 -2.83
CA SER A 314 14.73 8.83 -3.57
C SER A 314 14.08 10.12 -3.04
N THR A 315 14.16 10.38 -1.73
CA THR A 315 13.37 11.46 -1.09
C THR A 315 14.22 12.67 -0.67
N SER A 316 15.48 12.44 -0.34
CA SER A 316 16.39 13.39 0.31
C SER A 316 17.79 13.27 -0.30
N SER A 317 17.87 13.17 -1.64
CA SER A 317 19.11 12.97 -2.39
C SER A 317 20.12 14.10 -2.17
N ASP A 318 19.64 15.34 -2.10
CA ASP A 318 20.42 16.53 -1.79
C ASP A 318 21.19 16.38 -0.48
N ILE A 319 20.55 15.82 0.54
CA ILE A 319 21.20 15.56 1.84
C ILE A 319 22.13 14.35 1.74
N LEU A 320 21.71 13.26 1.09
CA LEU A 320 22.49 12.02 1.00
C LEU A 320 23.82 12.22 0.26
N THR A 321 23.85 13.08 -0.77
CA THR A 321 25.09 13.38 -1.54
C THR A 321 26.23 13.87 -0.66
N GLY A 322 25.92 14.61 0.42
CA GLY A 322 26.91 15.07 1.40
C GLY A 322 27.57 13.94 2.21
N TYR A 323 27.05 12.71 2.13
CA TYR A 323 27.53 11.53 2.85
C TYR A 323 27.99 10.40 1.91
N TYR A 324 28.17 10.68 0.62
CA TYR A 324 28.56 9.65 -0.34
C TYR A 324 29.92 9.01 -0.02
N ALA A 325 30.86 9.72 0.60
CA ALA A 325 32.11 9.13 1.07
C ALA A 325 31.90 7.96 2.06
N THR A 326 30.83 8.01 2.87
CA THR A 326 30.47 6.92 3.79
C THR A 326 29.54 5.90 3.12
N VAL A 327 28.59 6.36 2.31
CA VAL A 327 27.49 5.53 1.78
C VAL A 327 27.91 4.71 0.56
N VAL A 328 28.67 5.30 -0.37
CA VAL A 328 29.06 4.65 -1.63
C VAL A 328 29.91 3.39 -1.41
N PRO A 329 30.91 3.38 -0.51
CA PRO A 329 31.68 2.16 -0.22
C PRO A 329 30.80 0.99 0.20
N VAL A 330 29.80 1.26 1.05
CA VAL A 330 28.89 0.25 1.57
C VAL A 330 27.97 -0.26 0.48
N ILE A 331 27.39 0.63 -0.35
CA ILE A 331 26.60 0.20 -1.50
C ILE A 331 27.45 -0.66 -2.45
N PHE A 332 28.67 -0.22 -2.76
CA PHE A 332 29.57 -0.94 -3.65
C PHE A 332 29.85 -2.35 -3.15
N LEU A 333 30.30 -2.48 -1.90
CA LEU A 333 30.70 -3.76 -1.30
C LEU A 333 29.49 -4.70 -1.14
N SER A 334 28.34 -4.17 -0.72
CA SER A 334 27.15 -4.99 -0.49
C SER A 334 26.47 -5.52 -1.76
N ARG A 335 26.90 -5.11 -2.97
CA ARG A 335 26.52 -5.79 -4.22
C ARG A 335 27.05 -7.22 -4.30
N PHE A 336 28.17 -7.50 -3.63
CA PHE A 336 28.83 -8.80 -3.64
C PHE A 336 28.41 -9.70 -2.46
N GLU A 337 27.28 -9.40 -1.83
CA GLU A 337 26.69 -10.22 -0.77
C GLU A 337 26.28 -11.61 -1.28
N ASP A 338 26.45 -12.60 -0.42
CA ASP A 338 26.14 -14.01 -0.72
C ASP A 338 24.65 -14.26 -0.92
N ASP A 339 23.82 -13.54 -0.17
CA ASP A 339 22.38 -13.58 -0.31
C ASP A 339 21.98 -12.79 -1.56
N LYS A 340 21.53 -13.52 -2.58
CA LYS A 340 21.12 -12.94 -3.88
C LYS A 340 20.03 -11.88 -3.77
N ASN A 341 19.18 -11.90 -2.74
CA ASN A 341 18.18 -10.86 -2.55
C ASN A 341 18.85 -9.58 -2.04
N VAL A 342 19.73 -9.70 -1.04
CA VAL A 342 20.51 -8.57 -0.53
C VAL A 342 21.37 -7.96 -1.64
N SER A 343 22.16 -8.78 -2.33
CA SER A 343 23.00 -8.36 -3.45
C SER A 343 22.21 -7.59 -4.51
N ARG A 344 21.06 -8.12 -4.97
CA ARG A 344 20.18 -7.43 -5.93
C ARG A 344 19.65 -6.08 -5.43
N LEU A 345 19.27 -5.98 -4.15
CA LEU A 345 18.80 -4.69 -3.60
C LEU A 345 19.89 -3.61 -3.68
N TYR A 346 21.16 -3.98 -3.49
CA TYR A 346 22.29 -3.06 -3.61
C TYR A 346 22.72 -2.84 -5.07
N GLU A 347 22.57 -3.83 -5.95
CA GLU A 347 22.74 -3.64 -7.40
C GLU A 347 21.75 -2.62 -7.93
N ASP A 348 20.45 -2.79 -7.63
CA ASP A 348 19.41 -1.82 -7.98
C ASP A 348 19.73 -0.43 -7.42
N LEU A 349 20.17 -0.36 -6.15
CA LEU A 349 20.52 0.91 -5.51
C LEU A 349 21.73 1.58 -6.18
N TRP A 350 22.72 0.80 -6.60
CA TRP A 350 23.89 1.30 -7.32
C TRP A 350 23.50 1.83 -8.70
N GLU A 351 22.75 1.04 -9.48
CA GLU A 351 22.33 1.40 -10.84
C GLU A 351 21.41 2.63 -10.87
N GLU A 352 20.51 2.75 -9.90
CA GLU A 352 19.57 3.88 -9.83
C GLU A 352 20.25 5.22 -9.45
N ASN A 353 21.39 5.17 -8.74
CA ASN A 353 21.98 6.38 -8.14
C ASN A 353 23.37 6.74 -8.68
N MET A 354 24.10 5.79 -9.27
CA MET A 354 25.44 6.02 -9.80
C MET A 354 25.38 6.24 -11.32
N THR A 355 25.47 7.50 -11.75
CA THR A 355 25.38 7.88 -13.16
C THR A 355 26.53 7.35 -14.02
N SER A 356 27.73 7.17 -13.45
CA SER A 356 28.87 6.55 -14.14
C SER A 356 29.72 5.78 -13.14
N GLU A 357 29.78 4.45 -13.29
CA GLU A 357 30.60 3.59 -12.44
C GLU A 357 32.07 4.05 -12.40
N ARG A 358 32.64 4.40 -13.55
CA ARG A 358 34.02 4.88 -13.62
C ARG A 358 34.25 6.15 -12.79
N LEU A 359 33.37 7.13 -12.90
CA LEU A 359 33.52 8.40 -12.18
C LEU A 359 33.29 8.21 -10.68
N THR A 360 32.24 7.46 -10.31
CA THR A 360 31.96 7.14 -8.91
C THR A 360 33.14 6.41 -8.27
N LEU A 361 33.70 5.40 -8.95
CA LEU A 361 34.88 4.69 -8.44
C LEU A 361 36.07 5.63 -8.31
N GLN A 362 36.35 6.49 -9.30
CA GLN A 362 37.46 7.43 -9.20
C GLN A 362 37.33 8.40 -8.01
N LEU A 363 36.10 8.81 -7.68
CA LEU A 363 35.85 9.73 -6.56
C LEU A 363 35.97 9.06 -5.20
N TYR A 364 35.56 7.80 -5.07
CA TYR A 364 35.42 7.12 -3.77
C TYR A 364 36.30 5.87 -3.61
N ILE A 365 37.29 5.67 -4.49
CA ILE A 365 38.16 4.48 -4.45
C ILE A 365 38.91 4.36 -3.13
N GLY A 366 39.29 5.50 -2.52
CA GLY A 366 40.01 5.51 -1.25
C GLY A 366 39.19 4.84 -0.16
N GLU A 367 37.96 5.32 0.02
CA GLU A 367 37.02 4.83 1.02
C GLU A 367 36.57 3.39 0.72
N ILE A 368 36.38 3.03 -0.56
CA ILE A 368 36.09 1.65 -0.98
C ILE A 368 37.23 0.71 -0.59
N VAL A 369 38.48 1.06 -0.90
CA VAL A 369 39.65 0.23 -0.58
C VAL A 369 39.84 0.12 0.93
N THR A 370 39.61 1.18 1.69
CA THR A 370 39.63 1.13 3.15
C THR A 370 38.62 0.10 3.68
N LEU A 371 37.36 0.16 3.24
CA LEU A 371 36.33 -0.76 3.70
C LEU A 371 36.61 -2.22 3.29
N ILE A 372 37.13 -2.46 2.08
CA ILE A 372 37.55 -3.80 1.62
C ILE A 372 38.69 -4.34 2.49
N THR A 373 39.68 -3.49 2.82
CA THR A 373 40.83 -3.89 3.63
C THR A 373 40.39 -4.31 5.04
N GLU A 374 39.43 -3.59 5.63
CA GLU A 374 38.79 -3.95 6.90
C GLU A 374 38.03 -5.28 6.78
N GLY A 375 37.29 -5.48 5.67
CA GLY A 375 36.59 -6.73 5.36
C GLY A 375 37.51 -7.94 5.30
N ILE A 376 38.65 -7.82 4.62
CA ILE A 376 39.68 -8.87 4.51
C ILE A 376 40.32 -9.19 5.87
N ALA A 377 40.47 -8.19 6.73
CA ALA A 377 41.00 -8.35 8.09
C ALA A 377 39.98 -8.97 9.07
N SER A 378 38.69 -9.01 8.73
CA SER A 378 37.61 -9.53 9.59
C SER A 378 37.82 -11.00 9.96
N SER A 379 37.33 -11.41 11.13
CA SER A 379 37.31 -12.83 11.52
C SER A 379 36.23 -13.65 10.80
N SER A 380 35.25 -12.97 10.18
CA SER A 380 34.16 -13.61 9.44
C SER A 380 34.55 -13.92 8.00
N TRP A 381 34.44 -15.19 7.58
CA TRP A 381 34.62 -15.57 6.17
C TRP A 381 33.61 -14.82 5.28
N ALA A 382 32.34 -14.73 5.64
CA ALA A 382 31.37 -13.97 4.85
C ALA A 382 31.84 -12.53 4.56
N SER A 383 32.53 -11.87 5.50
CA SER A 383 33.10 -10.53 5.28
C SER A 383 34.36 -10.52 4.41
N LYS A 384 35.23 -11.54 4.47
CA LYS A 384 36.40 -11.60 3.58
C LYS A 384 36.06 -12.01 2.15
N ARG A 385 34.87 -12.59 1.93
CA ARG A 385 34.43 -13.12 0.62
C ARG A 385 33.96 -12.04 -0.33
N LYS A 386 33.24 -11.09 0.24
CA LYS A 386 32.80 -9.85 -0.40
C LYS A 386 34.03 -9.04 -0.74
#